data_AF-A0AB38D2X2-F1
#
_entry.id   AF-A0AB38D2X2-F1
#
_cell.length_a   1.000
_cell.length_b   1.000
_cell.length_c   1.000
_cell.angle_alpha   90.00
_cell.angle_beta   90.00
_cell.angle_gamma   90.00
#
_symmetry.space_group_name_H-M   'P 1'
#
loop_
_entity.id
_entity.type
_entity.pdbx_description
1 polymer ?
#
loop_
_entity_poly.entity_id
_entity_poly.type
_entity_poly.pdbx_seq_one_letter_code
_entity_poly.pdbx_strand_id
1 'polypeptide(L)'
;MTEIDPARTTRIVAAADVITNAYAAALAPFVDIAGHTQDDPPALDTAVNAVGWLITCGPQLDRAVSLLLGRLNGAGVSRDRIRRLLGVRLETLNSRLGALPNPVNPTAVSSRVGMFTDRDQVSVRAARESLITAAQELVRTYADALRPLSALSEGAVPEAATVEAAMEGVAVLHRARRDLDIALDRVLACLVLGGVKRMGLAEVVGVVPSTLQKRLATQPFARARGCDLTRVEDGTWTVSREAVGRWAS
;
A
#
# COMPACT_ATOMS: atom_id res chain seq x y z
N MET A 1 -23.76 29.09 -16.89
CA MET A 1 -22.49 29.32 -16.18
C MET A 1 -22.76 29.14 -14.71
N THR A 2 -22.46 27.96 -14.17
CA THR A 2 -22.60 27.69 -12.74
C THR A 2 -21.45 28.41 -12.05
N GLU A 3 -21.77 29.38 -11.20
CA GLU A 3 -20.80 30.13 -10.41
C GLU A 3 -19.97 29.13 -9.56
N ILE A 4 -18.66 29.12 -9.77
CA ILE A 4 -17.75 28.29 -8.97
C ILE A 4 -17.71 28.90 -7.58
N ASP A 5 -18.35 28.26 -6.60
CA ASP A 5 -18.27 28.68 -5.20
C ASP A 5 -16.82 28.48 -4.70
N PRO A 6 -16.05 29.57 -4.46
CA PRO A 6 -14.64 29.47 -4.11
C PRO A 6 -14.44 28.79 -2.75
N ALA A 7 -15.39 28.91 -1.82
CA ALA A 7 -15.30 28.25 -0.52
C ALA A 7 -15.44 26.72 -0.64
N ARG A 8 -16.20 26.24 -1.63
CA ARG A 8 -16.33 24.81 -1.94
C ARG A 8 -15.04 24.26 -2.54
N THR A 9 -14.48 24.94 -3.53
CA THR A 9 -13.23 24.54 -4.19
C THR A 9 -12.10 24.42 -3.16
N THR A 10 -11.92 25.42 -2.30
CA THR A 10 -10.90 25.40 -1.23
C THR A 10 -11.05 24.20 -0.30
N ARG A 11 -12.28 23.80 0.06
CA ARG A 11 -12.50 22.64 0.93
C ARG A 11 -12.18 21.32 0.26
N ILE A 12 -12.36 21.22 -1.07
CA ILE A 12 -12.03 20.02 -1.86
C ILE A 12 -10.51 19.91 -1.98
N VAL A 13 -9.83 21.00 -2.34
CA VAL A 13 -8.36 21.06 -2.40
C VAL A 13 -7.76 20.66 -1.05
N ALA A 14 -8.20 21.28 0.05
CA ALA A 14 -7.70 20.95 1.38
C ALA A 14 -7.96 19.48 1.77
N ALA A 15 -9.07 18.87 1.32
CA ALA A 15 -9.33 17.45 1.57
C ALA A 15 -8.43 16.54 0.71
N ALA A 16 -8.14 16.94 -0.53
CA ALA A 16 -7.16 16.26 -1.37
C ALA A 16 -5.75 16.34 -0.77
N ASP A 17 -5.34 17.51 -0.27
CA ASP A 17 -4.07 17.72 0.46
C ASP A 17 -3.95 16.79 1.66
N VAL A 18 -5.02 16.64 2.44
CA VAL A 18 -5.01 15.73 3.60
C VAL A 18 -4.79 14.28 3.16
N ILE A 19 -5.39 13.85 2.04
CA ILE A 19 -5.18 12.50 1.51
C ILE A 19 -3.74 12.35 1.03
N THR A 20 -3.26 13.24 0.17
CA THR A 20 -1.91 13.14 -0.42
C THR A 20 -0.83 13.14 0.67
N ASN A 21 -0.93 14.04 1.65
CA ASN A 21 0.00 14.10 2.78
C ASN A 21 -0.08 12.86 3.68
N ALA A 22 -1.28 12.34 3.96
CA ALA A 22 -1.43 11.14 4.78
C ALA A 22 -0.81 9.91 4.10
N TYR A 23 -1.01 9.74 2.79
CA TYR A 23 -0.39 8.66 2.03
C TYR A 23 1.13 8.84 1.91
N ALA A 24 1.62 10.06 1.67
CA ALA A 24 3.05 10.34 1.63
C ALA A 24 3.73 9.95 2.95
N ALA A 25 3.15 10.33 4.09
CA ALA A 25 3.65 9.95 5.41
C ALA A 25 3.59 8.43 5.67
N ALA A 26 2.53 7.76 5.21
CA ALA A 26 2.39 6.31 5.34
C ALA A 26 3.42 5.53 4.50
N LEU A 27 3.84 6.10 3.35
CA LEU A 27 4.75 5.46 2.40
C LEU A 27 6.22 5.86 2.58
N ALA A 28 6.51 6.88 3.38
CA ALA A 28 7.87 7.36 3.60
C ALA A 28 8.88 6.24 3.96
N PRO A 29 8.56 5.25 4.82
CA PRO A 29 9.48 4.14 5.09
C PRO A 29 9.78 3.27 3.85
N PHE A 30 8.83 3.14 2.91
CA PHE A 30 9.06 2.41 1.67
C PHE A 30 9.86 3.22 0.65
N VAL A 31 9.76 4.55 0.67
CA VAL A 31 10.64 5.44 -0.12
C VAL A 31 12.08 5.30 0.35
N ASP A 32 12.31 5.23 1.65
CA ASP A 32 13.64 4.98 2.24
C ASP A 32 14.19 3.61 1.79
N ILE A 33 13.42 2.53 1.95
CA ILE A 33 13.79 1.19 1.46
C ILE A 33 14.10 1.17 -0.04
N ALA A 34 13.31 1.89 -0.84
CA ALA A 34 13.49 2.01 -2.28
C ALA A 34 14.77 2.77 -2.69
N GLY A 35 15.32 3.59 -1.79
CA GLY A 35 16.55 4.37 -2.00
C GLY A 35 17.84 3.59 -1.75
N HIS A 36 17.77 2.39 -1.16
CA HIS A 36 18.92 1.52 -0.98
C HIS A 36 19.46 0.97 -2.31
N THR A 37 20.71 0.50 -2.28
CA THR A 37 21.39 -0.12 -3.43
C THR A 37 21.63 -1.61 -3.18
N GLN A 38 22.03 -2.35 -4.22
CA GLN A 38 22.38 -3.77 -4.05
C GLN A 38 23.65 -3.97 -3.19
N ASP A 39 24.55 -2.98 -3.17
CA ASP A 39 25.77 -3.02 -2.36
C ASP A 39 25.50 -2.70 -0.89
N ASP A 40 24.45 -1.92 -0.61
CA ASP A 40 23.96 -1.64 0.74
C ASP A 40 22.45 -1.87 0.84
N PRO A 41 22.00 -3.15 0.83
CA PRO A 41 20.59 -3.46 0.76
C PRO A 41 19.92 -3.31 2.14
N PRO A 42 18.61 -3.03 2.20
CA PRO A 42 17.91 -2.74 3.45
C PRO A 42 17.94 -3.95 4.40
N ALA A 43 17.83 -3.68 5.71
CA ALA A 43 17.64 -4.72 6.71
C ALA A 43 16.19 -5.25 6.69
N LEU A 44 16.01 -6.54 6.98
CA LEU A 44 14.69 -7.18 6.92
C LEU A 44 13.73 -6.64 7.99
N ASP A 45 14.24 -6.28 9.15
CA ASP A 45 13.47 -5.65 10.25
C ASP A 45 12.99 -4.24 9.88
N THR A 46 13.80 -3.44 9.17
CA THR A 46 13.36 -2.16 8.60
C THR A 46 12.11 -2.34 7.73
N ALA A 47 12.13 -3.35 6.84
CA ALA A 47 10.99 -3.63 5.98
C ALA A 47 9.77 -4.19 6.74
N VAL A 48 9.96 -5.00 7.79
CA VAL A 48 8.84 -5.42 8.68
C VAL A 48 8.22 -4.21 9.37
N ASN A 49 9.03 -3.29 9.88
CA ASN A 49 8.56 -2.09 10.56
C ASN A 49 7.81 -1.16 9.60
N ALA A 50 8.30 -1.02 8.36
CA ALA A 50 7.63 -0.26 7.30
C ALA A 50 6.25 -0.83 6.95
N VAL A 51 6.12 -2.15 6.82
CA VAL A 51 4.83 -2.83 6.64
C VAL A 51 3.91 -2.53 7.82
N GLY A 52 4.39 -2.72 9.05
CA GLY A 52 3.60 -2.46 10.24
C GLY A 52 3.13 -1.01 10.35
N TRP A 53 3.99 -0.05 10.02
CA TRP A 53 3.64 1.36 9.94
C TRP A 53 2.50 1.63 8.96
N LEU A 54 2.60 1.12 7.72
CA LEU A 54 1.56 1.28 6.71
C LEU A 54 0.20 0.72 7.18
N ILE A 55 0.22 -0.41 7.90
CA ILE A 55 -0.99 -1.03 8.45
C ILE A 55 -1.58 -0.18 9.58
N THR A 56 -0.75 0.36 10.49
CA THR A 56 -1.22 1.23 11.57
C THR A 56 -1.70 2.59 11.09
N CYS A 57 -1.27 3.05 9.91
CA CYS A 57 -1.81 4.22 9.23
C CYS A 57 -3.20 3.99 8.60
N GLY A 58 -3.67 2.75 8.45
CA GLY A 58 -4.93 2.41 7.78
C GLY A 58 -6.14 3.27 8.22
N PRO A 59 -6.40 3.41 9.54
CA PRO A 59 -7.49 4.26 10.04
C PRO A 59 -7.38 5.74 9.63
N GLN A 60 -6.16 6.30 9.56
CA GLN A 60 -5.92 7.67 9.12
C GLN A 60 -6.20 7.84 7.63
N LEU A 61 -5.77 6.88 6.81
CA LEU A 61 -6.00 6.87 5.37
C LEU A 61 -7.50 6.77 5.06
N ASP A 62 -8.21 5.86 5.74
CA ASP A 62 -9.66 5.71 5.59
C ASP A 62 -10.43 6.96 6.01
N ARG A 63 -9.98 7.63 7.09
CA ARG A 63 -10.55 8.91 7.51
C ARG A 63 -10.30 10.01 6.49
N ALA A 64 -9.09 10.13 5.95
CA ALA A 64 -8.76 11.14 4.96
C ALA A 64 -9.68 11.03 3.72
N VAL A 65 -9.90 9.81 3.23
CA VAL A 65 -10.85 9.54 2.13
C VAL A 65 -12.28 9.87 2.55
N SER A 66 -12.69 9.49 3.75
CA SER A 66 -14.05 9.75 4.25
C SER A 66 -14.34 11.25 4.42
N LEU A 67 -13.35 12.05 4.79
CA LEU A 67 -13.45 13.51 4.84
C LEU A 67 -13.74 14.09 3.45
N LEU A 68 -13.00 13.65 2.42
CA LEU A 68 -13.26 14.09 1.03
C LEU A 68 -14.66 13.66 0.57
N LEU A 69 -15.08 12.42 0.85
CA LEU A 69 -16.44 11.96 0.55
C LEU A 69 -17.52 12.80 1.25
N GLY A 70 -17.28 13.20 2.50
CA GLY A 70 -18.13 14.13 3.24
C GLY A 70 -18.20 15.51 2.59
N ARG A 71 -17.08 16.04 2.09
CA ARG A 71 -17.05 17.30 1.33
C ARG A 71 -17.82 17.19 0.01
N LEU A 72 -17.67 16.09 -0.71
CA LEU A 72 -18.42 15.83 -1.95
C LEU A 72 -19.92 15.75 -1.71
N ASN A 73 -20.35 15.07 -0.65
CA ASN A 73 -21.76 15.02 -0.26
C ASN A 73 -22.30 16.41 0.14
N GLY A 74 -21.54 17.19 0.93
CA GLY A 74 -21.90 18.56 1.29
C GLY A 74 -21.92 19.53 0.09
N ALA A 75 -21.17 19.20 -0.96
CA ALA A 75 -21.16 19.89 -2.24
C ALA A 75 -22.34 19.51 -3.16
N GLY A 76 -23.29 18.69 -2.70
CA GLY A 76 -24.49 18.31 -3.46
C GLY A 76 -24.35 17.05 -4.31
N VAL A 77 -23.23 16.31 -4.22
CA VAL A 77 -23.15 14.98 -4.83
C VAL A 77 -24.05 14.03 -4.06
N SER A 78 -25.02 13.41 -4.74
CA SER A 78 -25.93 12.48 -4.09
C SER A 78 -25.18 11.26 -3.54
N ARG A 79 -25.61 10.76 -2.38
CA ARG A 79 -25.07 9.53 -1.79
C ARG A 79 -25.17 8.35 -2.74
N ASP A 80 -26.24 8.27 -3.53
CA ASP A 80 -26.38 7.19 -4.52
C ASP A 80 -25.33 7.26 -5.63
N ARG A 81 -24.95 8.47 -6.09
CA ARG A 81 -23.86 8.65 -7.06
C ARG A 81 -22.52 8.21 -6.47
N ILE A 82 -22.21 8.61 -5.23
CA ILE A 82 -20.99 8.18 -4.52
C ILE A 82 -20.97 6.66 -4.33
N ARG A 83 -22.10 6.09 -3.89
CA ARG A 83 -22.24 4.64 -3.66
C ARG A 83 -21.98 3.84 -4.93
N ARG A 84 -22.59 4.23 -6.06
CA ARG A 84 -22.40 3.56 -7.36
C ARG A 84 -20.96 3.70 -7.85
N LEU A 85 -20.35 4.87 -7.69
CA LEU A 85 -18.96 5.11 -8.06
C LEU A 85 -17.99 4.17 -7.32
N LEU A 86 -18.20 4.00 -6.02
CA LEU A 86 -17.39 3.13 -5.16
C LEU A 86 -17.81 1.65 -5.23
N GLY A 87 -18.91 1.31 -5.90
CA GLY A 87 -19.42 -0.07 -5.91
C GLY A 87 -19.75 -0.64 -4.51
N VAL A 88 -20.08 0.20 -3.53
CA VAL A 88 -20.35 -0.23 -2.15
C VAL A 88 -21.85 -0.30 -1.84
N ARG A 89 -22.20 -0.96 -0.73
CA ARG A 89 -23.57 -0.91 -0.20
C ARG A 89 -23.86 0.45 0.45
N LEU A 90 -25.14 0.83 0.51
CA LEU A 90 -25.53 2.13 1.06
C LEU A 90 -25.21 2.22 2.56
N GLU A 91 -25.35 1.12 3.30
CA GLU A 91 -24.99 1.04 4.71
C GLU A 91 -23.50 1.35 4.91
N THR A 92 -22.63 0.74 4.09
CA THR A 92 -21.18 0.99 4.12
C THR A 92 -20.84 2.46 3.84
N LEU A 93 -21.53 3.08 2.87
CA LEU A 93 -21.34 4.51 2.60
C LEU A 93 -21.82 5.37 3.79
N ASN A 94 -22.98 5.05 4.37
CA ASN A 94 -23.50 5.79 5.51
C ASN A 94 -22.58 5.67 6.73
N SER A 95 -21.97 4.51 6.98
CA SER A 95 -20.96 4.35 8.02
C SER A 95 -19.73 5.23 7.79
N ARG A 96 -19.27 5.36 6.53
CA ARG A 96 -18.13 6.22 6.18
C ARG A 96 -18.45 7.72 6.29
N LEU A 97 -19.67 8.12 5.95
CA LEU A 97 -20.13 9.52 6.01
C LEU A 97 -20.63 9.94 7.39
N GLY A 98 -20.76 9.00 8.33
CA GLY A 98 -21.17 9.27 9.71
C GLY A 98 -20.11 10.00 10.51
N ALA A 99 -20.41 10.28 11.78
CA ALA A 99 -19.42 10.82 12.71
C ALA A 99 -18.30 9.80 12.92
N LEU A 100 -17.12 10.09 12.40
CA LEU A 100 -15.94 9.24 12.56
C LEU A 100 -15.13 9.72 13.77
N PRO A 101 -14.86 8.85 14.76
CA PRO A 101 -13.95 9.18 15.85
C PRO A 101 -12.57 9.53 15.29
N ASN A 102 -11.82 10.36 16.02
CA ASN A 102 -10.42 10.61 15.69
C ASN A 102 -9.65 9.30 15.78
N PRO A 103 -8.98 8.85 14.70
CA PRO A 103 -8.23 7.61 14.74
C PRO A 103 -7.08 7.76 15.74
N VAL A 104 -6.79 6.67 16.45
CA VAL A 104 -5.62 6.59 17.33
C VAL A 104 -4.37 6.79 16.48
N ASN A 105 -3.43 7.63 16.93
CA ASN A 105 -2.19 7.90 16.20
C ASN A 105 -1.49 6.60 15.79
N PRO A 106 -0.90 6.53 14.58
CA PRO A 106 -0.16 5.35 14.16
C PRO A 106 0.95 5.06 15.15
N THR A 107 1.12 3.79 15.48
CA THR A 107 2.20 3.34 16.36
C THR A 107 3.27 2.66 15.53
N ALA A 108 4.53 2.94 15.88
CA ALA A 108 5.65 2.22 15.30
C ALA A 108 5.53 0.74 15.70
N VAL A 109 5.39 -0.13 14.71
CA VAL A 109 5.45 -1.58 14.92
C VAL A 109 6.93 -1.96 14.89
N SER A 110 7.40 -2.63 15.94
CA SER A 110 8.76 -3.16 16.01
C SER A 110 8.73 -4.68 15.82
N SER A 111 9.63 -5.19 14.97
CA SER A 111 9.88 -6.63 14.86
C SER A 111 10.18 -7.24 16.23
N ARG A 112 9.59 -8.40 16.53
CA ARG A 112 9.67 -9.04 17.86
C ARG A 112 10.69 -10.18 17.88
N VAL A 113 11.23 -10.47 19.05
CA VAL A 113 12.06 -11.66 19.29
C VAL A 113 11.32 -12.91 18.83
N GLY A 114 11.99 -13.76 18.04
CA GLY A 114 11.42 -15.00 17.50
C GLY A 114 10.63 -14.85 16.19
N MET A 115 10.51 -13.65 15.63
CA MET A 115 9.84 -13.39 14.34
C MET A 115 10.64 -13.89 13.13
N PHE A 116 11.95 -14.07 13.28
CA PHE A 116 12.85 -14.54 12.23
C PHE A 116 13.18 -16.04 12.40
N THR A 117 13.47 -16.70 11.30
CA THR A 117 14.05 -18.05 11.24
C THR A 117 15.37 -18.00 10.50
N ASP A 118 16.25 -18.94 10.80
CA ASP A 118 17.49 -19.09 10.06
C ASP A 118 17.19 -19.48 8.61
N ARG A 119 17.83 -18.77 7.68
CA ARG A 119 17.76 -18.97 6.23
C ARG A 119 19.16 -19.00 5.66
N ASP A 120 19.31 -19.65 4.52
CA ASP A 120 20.57 -19.65 3.80
C ASP A 120 20.92 -18.23 3.32
N GLN A 121 22.22 -17.94 3.20
CA GLN A 121 22.73 -16.62 2.86
C GLN A 121 22.22 -16.13 1.49
N VAL A 122 21.99 -17.04 0.53
CA VAL A 122 21.49 -16.70 -0.80
C VAL A 122 20.05 -16.18 -0.70
N SER A 123 19.17 -16.89 0.02
CA SER A 123 17.80 -16.43 0.27
C SER A 123 17.74 -15.09 0.99
N VAL A 124 18.57 -14.89 2.03
CA VAL A 124 18.62 -13.62 2.77
C VAL A 124 19.08 -12.48 1.88
N ARG A 125 20.15 -12.69 1.09
CA ARG A 125 20.66 -11.71 0.14
C ARG A 125 19.61 -11.36 -0.91
N ALA A 126 19.03 -12.37 -1.55
CA ALA A 126 18.01 -12.20 -2.58
C ALA A 126 16.79 -11.45 -2.05
N ALA A 127 16.35 -11.76 -0.82
CA ALA A 127 15.27 -11.04 -0.17
C ALA A 127 15.58 -9.56 0.03
N ARG A 128 16.75 -9.24 0.59
CA ARG A 128 17.15 -7.84 0.86
C ARG A 128 17.31 -7.04 -0.43
N GLU A 129 17.94 -7.60 -1.45
CA GLU A 129 18.09 -6.93 -2.75
C GLU A 129 16.72 -6.77 -3.44
N SER A 130 15.84 -7.78 -3.39
CA SER A 130 14.50 -7.71 -4.00
C SER A 130 13.54 -6.76 -3.28
N LEU A 131 13.75 -6.48 -1.99
CA LEU A 131 12.95 -5.51 -1.24
C LEU A 131 13.03 -4.11 -1.84
N ILE A 132 14.17 -3.74 -2.42
CA ILE A 132 14.37 -2.43 -3.07
C ILE A 132 13.36 -2.26 -4.19
N THR A 133 13.33 -3.19 -5.15
CA THR A 133 12.41 -3.15 -6.29
C THR A 133 10.95 -3.32 -5.87
N ALA A 134 10.66 -4.21 -4.91
CA ALA A 134 9.30 -4.38 -4.40
C ALA A 134 8.76 -3.11 -3.73
N ALA A 135 9.60 -2.40 -2.97
CA ALA A 135 9.24 -1.12 -2.35
C ALA A 135 9.05 -0.01 -3.40
N GLN A 136 9.94 0.06 -4.40
CA GLN A 136 9.80 0.99 -5.53
C GLN A 136 8.47 0.79 -6.27
N GLU A 137 8.10 -0.46 -6.56
CA GLU A 137 6.83 -0.77 -7.23
C GLU A 137 5.63 -0.42 -6.37
N LEU A 138 5.69 -0.68 -5.06
CA LEU A 138 4.64 -0.27 -4.12
C LEU A 138 4.45 1.24 -4.12
N VAL A 139 5.53 2.00 -3.95
CA VAL A 139 5.52 3.47 -3.97
C VAL A 139 4.98 3.99 -5.29
N ARG A 140 5.44 3.44 -6.42
CA ARG A 140 4.97 3.83 -7.75
C ARG A 140 3.48 3.56 -7.93
N THR A 141 3.00 2.39 -7.52
CA THR A 141 1.57 2.04 -7.64
C THR A 141 0.69 2.99 -6.83
N TYR A 142 1.14 3.38 -5.62
CA TYR A 142 0.45 4.41 -4.84
C TYR A 142 0.51 5.79 -5.48
N ALA A 143 1.68 6.21 -5.99
CA ALA A 143 1.84 7.49 -6.66
C ALA A 143 0.94 7.60 -7.91
N ASP A 144 0.87 6.53 -8.71
CA ASP A 144 -0.01 6.45 -9.88
C ASP A 144 -1.49 6.56 -9.46
N ALA A 145 -1.90 5.89 -8.38
CA ALA A 145 -3.27 5.94 -7.86
C ALA A 145 -3.64 7.31 -7.27
N LEU A 146 -2.68 8.02 -6.68
CA LEU A 146 -2.88 9.33 -6.05
C LEU A 146 -2.76 10.50 -7.03
N ARG A 147 -2.15 10.31 -8.21
CA ARG A 147 -1.91 11.37 -9.20
C ARG A 147 -3.11 12.29 -9.44
N PRO A 148 -4.35 11.79 -9.62
CA PRO A 148 -5.50 12.68 -9.81
C PRO A 148 -5.79 13.57 -8.59
N LEU A 149 -5.60 13.06 -7.37
CA LEU A 149 -5.79 13.82 -6.13
C LEU A 149 -4.63 14.79 -5.89
N SER A 150 -3.40 14.43 -6.26
CA SER A 150 -2.25 15.34 -6.24
C SER A 150 -2.43 16.53 -7.18
N ALA A 151 -2.96 16.30 -8.39
CA ALA A 151 -3.24 17.38 -9.33
C ALA A 151 -4.31 18.37 -8.80
N LEU A 152 -5.26 17.89 -7.99
CA LEU A 152 -6.24 18.74 -7.30
C LEU A 152 -5.61 19.52 -6.14
N SER A 153 -4.74 18.86 -5.39
CA SER A 153 -4.02 19.37 -4.23
C SER A 153 -3.06 20.50 -4.60
N GLU A 154 -2.27 20.33 -5.66
CA GLU A 154 -1.24 21.29 -6.09
C GLU A 154 -1.81 22.59 -6.68
N GLY A 155 -3.14 22.69 -6.85
CA GLY A 155 -3.82 23.94 -7.21
C GLY A 155 -3.35 24.57 -8.52
N ALA A 156 -2.67 23.81 -9.38
CA ALA A 156 -2.04 24.31 -10.61
C ALA A 156 -3.05 24.98 -11.56
N VAL A 157 -4.34 24.66 -11.41
CA VAL A 157 -5.47 25.32 -12.08
C VAL A 157 -6.69 25.30 -11.13
N PRO A 158 -7.08 26.42 -10.49
CA PRO A 158 -8.26 26.50 -9.62
C PRO A 158 -9.55 26.03 -10.31
N GLU A 159 -9.65 26.20 -11.63
CA GLU A 159 -10.76 25.69 -12.45
C GLU A 159 -10.77 24.16 -12.59
N ALA A 160 -9.65 23.47 -12.34
CA ALA A 160 -9.55 22.01 -12.38
C ALA A 160 -9.99 21.34 -11.07
N ALA A 161 -10.04 22.09 -9.96
CA ALA A 161 -10.48 21.62 -8.65
C ALA A 161 -12.02 21.47 -8.54
N THR A 162 -12.58 20.71 -9.50
CA THR A 162 -14.00 20.44 -9.63
C THR A 162 -14.44 19.24 -8.80
N VAL A 163 -15.75 19.14 -8.60
CA VAL A 163 -16.37 18.01 -7.91
C VAL A 163 -16.28 16.74 -8.72
N GLU A 164 -16.36 16.85 -10.04
CA GLU A 164 -16.17 15.77 -11.00
C GLU A 164 -14.75 15.21 -10.91
N ALA A 165 -13.74 16.07 -10.92
CA ALA A 165 -12.34 15.64 -10.81
C ALA A 165 -12.04 15.01 -9.44
N ALA A 166 -12.60 15.55 -8.34
CA ALA A 166 -12.47 14.93 -7.02
C ALA A 166 -13.19 13.57 -6.93
N MET A 167 -14.37 13.43 -7.55
CA MET A 167 -15.05 12.14 -7.67
C MET A 167 -14.23 11.12 -8.47
N GLU A 168 -13.63 11.54 -9.58
CA GLU A 168 -12.74 10.70 -10.38
C GLU A 168 -11.51 10.26 -9.58
N GLY A 169 -10.86 11.18 -8.86
CA GLY A 169 -9.69 10.85 -8.05
C GLY A 169 -9.99 9.82 -6.96
N VAL A 170 -11.12 9.94 -6.26
CA VAL A 170 -11.54 8.90 -5.29
C VAL A 170 -11.86 7.58 -5.98
N ALA A 171 -12.47 7.60 -7.17
CA ALA A 171 -12.77 6.38 -7.91
C ALA A 171 -11.50 5.64 -8.35
N VAL A 172 -10.49 6.38 -8.85
CA VAL A 172 -9.19 5.82 -9.23
C VAL A 172 -8.52 5.18 -8.02
N LEU A 173 -8.42 5.92 -6.90
CA LEU A 173 -7.84 5.40 -5.67
C LEU A 173 -8.58 4.15 -5.16
N HIS A 174 -9.91 4.13 -5.24
CA HIS A 174 -10.72 2.98 -4.83
C HIS A 174 -10.46 1.74 -5.71
N ARG A 175 -10.42 1.92 -7.04
CA ARG A 175 -10.15 0.82 -7.99
C ARG A 175 -8.74 0.27 -7.85
N ALA A 176 -7.77 1.15 -7.58
CA ALA A 176 -6.38 0.77 -7.40
C ALA A 176 -6.13 -0.06 -6.13
N ARG A 177 -7.08 -0.14 -5.18
CA ARG A 177 -6.86 -0.84 -3.89
C ARG A 177 -6.37 -2.27 -4.05
N ARG A 178 -6.87 -3.00 -5.05
CA ARG A 178 -6.42 -4.36 -5.34
C ARG A 178 -4.96 -4.40 -5.80
N ASP A 179 -4.56 -3.48 -6.66
CA ASP A 179 -3.20 -3.41 -7.19
C ASP A 179 -2.21 -3.02 -6.09
N LEU A 180 -2.63 -2.15 -5.16
CA LEU A 180 -1.89 -1.79 -3.97
C LEU A 180 -1.68 -2.99 -3.02
N ASP A 181 -2.71 -3.81 -2.81
CA ASP A 181 -2.59 -5.05 -2.02
C ASP A 181 -1.65 -6.07 -2.69
N ILE A 182 -1.70 -6.18 -4.03
CA ILE A 182 -0.80 -7.05 -4.81
C ILE A 182 0.65 -6.57 -4.72
N ALA A 183 0.89 -5.25 -4.79
CA ALA A 183 2.22 -4.69 -4.63
C ALA A 183 2.77 -4.93 -3.22
N LEU A 184 1.94 -4.78 -2.18
CA LEU A 184 2.31 -5.11 -0.80
C LEU A 184 2.63 -6.61 -0.64
N ASP A 185 1.87 -7.49 -1.30
CA ASP A 185 2.13 -8.94 -1.26
C ASP A 185 3.55 -9.30 -1.78
N ARG A 186 4.12 -8.51 -2.71
CA ARG A 186 5.51 -8.71 -3.18
C ARG A 186 6.53 -8.40 -2.09
N VAL A 187 6.33 -7.31 -1.34
CA VAL A 187 7.16 -6.98 -0.16
C VAL A 187 7.07 -8.11 0.86
N LEU A 188 5.85 -8.56 1.18
CA LEU A 188 5.62 -9.66 2.14
C LEU A 188 6.28 -10.97 1.69
N ALA A 189 6.27 -11.26 0.39
CA ALA A 189 6.93 -12.42 -0.18
C ALA A 189 8.46 -12.36 -0.02
N CYS A 190 9.07 -11.18 -0.23
CA CYS A 190 10.50 -10.97 0.02
C CYS A 190 10.85 -11.20 1.50
N LEU A 191 10.02 -10.70 2.43
CA LEU A 191 10.21 -10.93 3.86
C LEU A 191 10.15 -12.43 4.22
N VAL A 192 9.21 -13.19 3.64
CA VAL A 192 9.14 -14.65 3.83
C VAL A 192 10.36 -15.38 3.26
N LEU A 193 10.88 -14.93 2.11
CA LEU A 193 12.12 -15.46 1.54
C LEU A 193 13.29 -15.24 2.50
N GLY A 194 13.42 -14.02 3.03
CA GLY A 194 14.47 -13.61 3.98
C GLY A 194 14.37 -14.23 5.37
N GLY A 195 13.31 -15.00 5.66
CA GLY A 195 13.19 -15.75 6.91
C GLY A 195 12.24 -15.14 7.92
N VAL A 196 11.42 -14.15 7.56
CA VAL A 196 10.35 -13.69 8.46
C VAL A 196 9.25 -14.75 8.51
N LYS A 197 8.91 -15.21 9.71
CA LYS A 197 7.87 -16.23 9.92
C LYS A 197 6.52 -15.67 9.50
N ARG A 198 5.76 -16.46 8.73
CA ARG A 198 4.40 -16.08 8.27
C ARG A 198 3.45 -15.75 9.42
N MET A 199 3.59 -16.40 10.58
CA MET A 199 2.79 -16.10 11.76
C MET A 199 3.05 -14.68 12.26
N GLY A 200 4.31 -14.28 12.40
CA GLY A 200 4.68 -12.92 12.78
C GLY A 200 4.26 -11.88 11.74
N LEU A 201 4.40 -12.18 10.45
CA LEU A 201 3.88 -11.29 9.40
C LEU A 201 2.35 -11.15 9.44
N ALA A 202 1.64 -12.23 9.72
CA ALA A 202 0.18 -12.20 9.82
C ALA A 202 -0.28 -11.31 10.98
N GLU A 203 0.43 -11.36 12.12
CA GLU A 203 0.22 -10.43 13.24
C GLU A 203 0.48 -8.98 12.84
N VAL A 204 1.60 -8.70 12.17
CA VAL A 204 1.95 -7.35 11.70
C VAL A 204 0.91 -6.79 10.73
N VAL A 205 0.41 -7.63 9.81
CA VAL A 205 -0.60 -7.25 8.82
C VAL A 205 -2.01 -7.22 9.42
N GLY A 206 -2.21 -7.76 10.63
CA GLY A 206 -3.52 -7.81 11.29
C GLY A 206 -4.49 -8.80 10.63
N VAL A 207 -3.98 -9.90 10.07
CA VAL A 207 -4.80 -10.94 9.40
C VAL A 207 -4.55 -12.32 10.00
N VAL A 208 -5.50 -13.24 9.79
CA VAL A 208 -5.32 -14.65 10.18
C VAL A 208 -4.20 -15.28 9.32
N PRO A 209 -3.30 -16.12 9.88
CA PRO A 209 -2.22 -16.75 9.13
C PRO A 209 -2.66 -17.49 7.86
N SER A 210 -3.82 -18.16 7.89
CA SER A 210 -4.39 -18.83 6.72
C SER A 210 -4.74 -17.87 5.57
N THR A 211 -5.15 -16.64 5.90
CA THR A 211 -5.45 -15.59 4.91
C THR A 211 -4.17 -15.11 4.26
N LEU A 212 -3.13 -14.83 5.07
CA LEU A 212 -1.82 -14.46 4.54
C LEU A 212 -1.23 -15.58 3.66
N GLN A 213 -1.35 -16.84 4.08
CA GLN A 213 -0.89 -17.98 3.29
C GLN A 213 -1.58 -18.06 1.92
N LYS A 214 -2.89 -17.82 1.85
CA LYS A 214 -3.64 -17.80 0.59
C LYS A 214 -3.20 -16.64 -0.31
N ARG A 215 -3.01 -15.44 0.24
CA ARG A 215 -2.50 -14.27 -0.50
C ARG A 215 -1.13 -14.53 -1.12
N LEU A 216 -0.21 -15.10 -0.34
CA LEU A 216 1.16 -15.35 -0.77
C LEU A 216 1.32 -16.62 -1.62
N ALA A 217 0.26 -17.41 -1.84
CA ALA A 217 0.33 -18.66 -2.59
C ALA A 217 0.76 -18.46 -4.06
N THR A 218 0.43 -17.30 -4.62
CA THR A 218 0.75 -16.89 -5.99
C THR A 218 2.09 -16.14 -6.09
N GLN A 219 2.72 -15.81 -4.97
CA GLN A 219 3.98 -15.07 -4.94
C GLN A 219 5.18 -16.03 -4.98
N PRO A 220 6.03 -15.99 -6.02
CA PRO A 220 7.12 -16.95 -6.18
C PRO A 220 8.11 -16.95 -5.01
N PHE A 221 8.56 -15.77 -4.55
CA PHE A 221 9.52 -15.64 -3.45
C PHE A 221 9.01 -16.18 -2.12
N ALA A 222 7.70 -16.12 -1.87
CA ALA A 222 7.13 -16.65 -0.64
C ALA A 222 7.29 -18.17 -0.51
N ARG A 223 7.66 -18.88 -1.59
CA ARG A 223 7.78 -20.34 -1.63
C ARG A 223 9.16 -20.83 -2.07
N ALA A 224 10.04 -19.94 -2.49
CA ALA A 224 11.36 -20.29 -2.98
C ALA A 224 12.30 -20.76 -1.85
N ARG A 225 13.24 -21.62 -2.22
CA ARG A 225 14.44 -21.99 -1.45
C ARG A 225 15.66 -21.34 -2.13
N GLY A 226 16.80 -21.31 -1.45
CA GLY A 226 18.04 -20.76 -2.01
C GLY A 226 18.42 -21.34 -3.38
N CYS A 227 18.19 -22.63 -3.61
CA CYS A 227 18.45 -23.30 -4.89
C CYS A 227 17.47 -22.93 -6.01
N ASP A 228 16.28 -22.44 -5.68
CA ASP A 228 15.29 -22.02 -6.69
C ASP A 228 15.57 -20.59 -7.22
N LEU A 229 16.61 -19.92 -6.72
CA LEU A 229 16.91 -18.53 -7.00
C LEU A 229 17.96 -18.39 -8.09
N THR A 230 17.66 -17.57 -9.08
CA THR A 230 18.59 -17.25 -10.17
C THR A 230 18.69 -15.74 -10.31
N ARG A 231 19.93 -15.24 -10.36
CA ARG A 231 20.19 -13.84 -10.66
C ARG A 231 20.22 -13.64 -12.16
N VAL A 232 19.43 -12.70 -12.66
CA VAL A 232 19.37 -12.35 -14.09
C VAL A 232 20.32 -11.21 -14.42
N GLU A 233 20.50 -10.92 -15.71
CA GLU A 233 21.51 -9.99 -16.24
C GLU A 233 21.40 -8.55 -15.69
N ASP A 234 20.19 -8.11 -15.37
CA ASP A 234 19.92 -6.79 -14.77
C ASP A 234 20.24 -6.73 -13.25
N GLY A 235 20.75 -7.83 -12.69
CA GLY A 235 21.11 -7.96 -11.29
C GLY A 235 19.94 -8.31 -10.37
N THR A 236 18.71 -8.45 -10.88
CA THR A 236 17.54 -8.85 -10.09
C THR A 236 17.48 -10.36 -9.86
N TRP A 237 16.66 -10.77 -8.88
CA TRP A 237 16.43 -12.18 -8.56
C TRP A 237 15.13 -12.68 -9.20
N THR A 238 15.17 -13.89 -9.71
CA THR A 238 14.00 -14.62 -10.20
C THR A 238 13.91 -15.98 -9.55
N VAL A 239 12.73 -16.60 -9.61
CA VAL A 239 12.51 -17.96 -9.09
C VAL A 239 12.33 -18.91 -10.27
N SER A 240 13.26 -19.84 -10.42
CA SER A 240 13.15 -20.99 -11.30
C SER A 240 13.16 -22.25 -10.43
N ARG A 241 12.07 -23.01 -10.42
CA ARG A 241 11.98 -24.19 -9.54
C ARG A 241 12.94 -25.26 -10.02
N GLU A 242 13.95 -25.52 -9.20
CA GLU A 242 14.84 -26.65 -9.42
C GLU A 242 14.16 -27.92 -8.90
N ALA A 243 14.20 -28.98 -9.71
CA ALA A 243 13.77 -30.29 -9.26
C ALA A 243 14.81 -30.82 -8.26
N VAL A 244 14.42 -30.94 -6.99
CA VAL A 244 15.33 -31.41 -5.93
C VAL A 244 14.79 -32.73 -5.37
N GLY A 245 15.64 -33.76 -5.27
CA GLY A 245 15.30 -35.08 -4.76
C GLY A 245 15.09 -36.13 -5.86
N ARG A 246 14.20 -37.12 -5.62
CA ARG A 246 13.95 -38.30 -6.50
C ARG A 246 13.45 -37.98 -7.92
N TRP A 247 13.39 -36.71 -8.29
CA TRP A 247 12.86 -36.15 -9.53
C TRP A 247 13.86 -35.20 -10.21
N ALA A 248 15.09 -35.11 -9.72
CA ALA A 248 16.20 -34.48 -10.46
C ALA A 248 16.66 -35.48 -11.52
N SER A 249 16.28 -35.26 -12.78
CA SER A 249 16.70 -36.05 -13.95
C SER A 249 17.47 -35.16 -14.91
#